data_AF-A0A9W7XVH7-F1
#
_entry.id   AF-A0A9W7XVH7-F1
#
_cell.length_a   1.000
_cell.length_b   1.000
_cell.length_c   1.000
_cell.angle_alpha   90.00
_cell.angle_beta   90.00
_cell.angle_gamma   90.00
#
_symmetry.space_group_name_H-M   'P 1'
#
loop_
_entity.id
_entity.type
_entity.pdbx_description
1 polymer ?
#
loop_
_entity_poly.entity_id
_entity_poly.type
_entity_poly.pdbx_seq_one_letter_code
_entity_poly.pdbx_strand_id
1 'polypeptide(L)'
;RNGVNGLARSMPTSCAIDRVARAKGLDVFEVPTGWKFFGNLMDAGRLSICGEESFGTGSDHIREKDGIWAVVAWLNIIAHVNQTKPGATVRSIMQEFYSIYGRNYFTRYDYEEVESDGASKMVDRLRKFADGGLVGQSFGEYKVAKVDDFEYTDPIDGSVSKRQGVRVIFEDSSRIIFRLSGTGSQGATVRIYIEKYDPSEFEADAQVALKPLVAAALEISKLDEFTGRKEPTVIT
;
A
#
# COMPACT_ATOMS: atom_id res chain seq x y z
N ARG A 1 -3.19 17.12 23.94
CA ARG A 1 -2.28 17.08 25.10
C ARG A 1 -1.46 15.79 25.18
N ASN A 2 -1.80 14.74 24.44
CA ASN A 2 -0.95 13.55 24.26
C ASN A 2 -0.49 13.58 22.79
N GLY A 3 0.81 13.43 22.53
CA GLY A 3 1.34 13.46 21.16
C GLY A 3 0.87 12.27 20.31
N VAL A 4 1.47 12.09 19.13
CA VAL A 4 1.25 10.90 18.30
C VAL A 4 2.21 9.80 18.77
N ASN A 5 1.67 8.67 19.24
CA ASN A 5 2.48 7.56 19.77
C ASN A 5 3.10 6.69 18.67
N GLY A 6 2.43 6.60 17.51
CA GLY A 6 2.92 5.87 16.35
C GLY A 6 1.91 5.85 15.22
N LEU A 7 2.37 5.45 14.04
CA LEU A 7 1.59 5.36 12.80
C LEU A 7 1.58 3.91 12.32
N ALA A 8 0.53 3.47 11.64
CA ALA A 8 0.54 2.14 11.02
C ALA A 8 -0.25 2.11 9.71
N ARG A 9 0.12 1.19 8.83
CA ARG A 9 -0.64 0.91 7.61
C ARG A 9 -0.60 -0.57 7.28
N SER A 10 -1.60 -1.05 6.54
CA SER A 10 -1.49 -2.37 5.93
C SER A 10 -0.33 -2.38 4.91
N MET A 11 0.33 -3.52 4.74
CA MET A 11 1.42 -3.71 3.80
C MET A 11 1.06 -3.29 2.36
N PRO A 12 -0.15 -3.57 1.85
CA PRO A 12 -0.55 -3.13 0.51
C PRO A 12 -0.84 -1.63 0.40
N THR A 13 -1.07 -0.92 1.51
CA THR A 13 -1.29 0.54 1.50
C THR A 13 -0.03 1.27 1.10
N SER A 14 -0.17 2.31 0.28
CA SER A 14 0.92 3.22 -0.10
C SER A 14 1.78 3.67 1.09
N CYS A 15 3.08 3.80 0.84
CA CYS A 15 4.09 4.28 1.78
C CYS A 15 4.06 5.81 2.01
N ALA A 16 3.03 6.54 1.57
CA ALA A 16 2.95 7.99 1.78
C ALA A 16 3.07 8.37 3.27
N ILE A 17 2.44 7.59 4.17
CA ILE A 17 2.52 7.82 5.61
C ILE A 17 3.92 7.58 6.18
N ASP A 18 4.71 6.69 5.58
CA ASP A 18 6.08 6.36 5.98
C ASP A 18 7.01 7.57 5.77
N ARG A 19 6.74 8.38 4.74
CA ARG A 19 7.47 9.63 4.47
C ARG A 19 7.22 10.65 5.57
N VAL A 20 5.96 10.78 5.99
CA VAL A 20 5.55 11.64 7.12
C VAL A 20 6.18 11.16 8.42
N ALA A 21 6.11 9.86 8.70
CA ALA A 21 6.68 9.25 9.90
C ALA A 21 8.17 9.56 10.03
N ARG A 22 8.93 9.31 8.97
CA ARG A 22 10.37 9.59 8.90
C ARG A 22 10.70 11.06 9.13
N ALA A 23 9.99 11.97 8.46
CA ALA A 23 10.21 13.40 8.59
C ALA A 23 9.88 13.94 10.00
N LYS A 24 8.96 13.28 10.71
CA LYS A 24 8.54 13.65 12.06
C LYS A 24 9.24 12.86 13.17
N GLY A 25 10.12 11.90 12.84
CA GLY A 25 10.75 11.02 13.81
C GLY A 25 9.77 10.13 14.58
N LEU A 26 8.69 9.69 13.90
CA LEU A 26 7.66 8.81 14.46
C LEU A 26 7.90 7.36 14.01
N ASP A 27 7.55 6.41 14.88
CA ASP A 27 7.46 5.00 14.51
C ASP A 27 6.33 4.79 13.49
N VAL A 28 6.60 3.93 12.50
CA VAL A 28 5.60 3.47 11.52
C VAL A 28 5.63 1.95 11.41
N PHE A 29 4.47 1.32 11.58
CA PHE A 29 4.29 -0.12 11.49
C PHE A 29 3.67 -0.50 10.15
N GLU A 30 4.38 -1.33 9.38
CA GLU A 30 3.83 -2.02 8.23
C GLU A 30 3.29 -3.38 8.69
N VAL A 31 1.96 -3.54 8.71
CA VAL A 31 1.29 -4.74 9.23
C VAL A 31 0.55 -5.49 8.11
N PRO A 32 0.22 -6.78 8.25
CA PRO A 32 -0.60 -7.47 7.26
C PRO A 32 -2.02 -6.87 7.19
N THR A 33 -2.77 -7.16 6.13
CA THR A 33 -4.18 -6.77 6.04
C THR A 33 -4.97 -7.44 7.17
N GLY A 34 -5.80 -6.65 7.86
CA GLY A 34 -6.63 -7.13 8.96
C GLY A 34 -6.50 -6.27 10.22
N TRP A 35 -7.65 -5.88 10.78
CA TRP A 35 -7.70 -4.90 11.87
C TRP A 35 -7.05 -5.36 13.19
N LYS A 36 -6.95 -6.68 13.42
CA LYS A 36 -6.35 -7.24 14.64
C LYS A 36 -4.95 -6.70 14.96
N PHE A 37 -4.12 -6.45 13.93
CA PHE A 37 -2.75 -5.97 14.12
C PHE A 37 -2.72 -4.52 14.61
N PHE A 38 -3.65 -3.68 14.12
CA PHE A 38 -3.80 -2.32 14.64
C PHE A 38 -4.34 -2.34 16.08
N GLY A 39 -5.32 -3.20 16.37
CA GLY A 39 -5.87 -3.37 17.72
C GLY A 39 -4.77 -3.69 18.75
N ASN A 40 -3.91 -4.67 18.46
CA ASN A 40 -2.76 -5.03 19.29
C ASN A 40 -1.86 -3.82 19.57
N LEU A 41 -1.49 -3.06 18.53
CA LEU A 41 -0.62 -1.88 18.68
C LEU A 41 -1.30 -0.74 19.46
N MET A 42 -2.61 -0.55 19.29
CA MET A 42 -3.40 0.43 20.05
C MET A 42 -3.48 0.06 21.53
N ASP A 43 -3.74 -1.21 21.85
CA ASP A 43 -3.81 -1.69 23.24
C ASP A 43 -2.47 -1.61 23.96
N ALA A 44 -1.37 -1.73 23.22
CA ALA A 44 -0.02 -1.50 23.73
C ALA A 44 0.38 -0.01 23.81
N GLY A 45 -0.49 0.92 23.42
CA GLY A 45 -0.21 2.36 23.41
C GLY A 45 0.84 2.79 22.39
N ARG A 46 1.09 1.98 21.35
CA ARG A 46 2.13 2.21 20.31
C ARG A 46 1.59 2.79 19.01
N LEU A 47 0.28 2.98 18.89
CA LEU A 47 -0.37 3.42 17.67
C LEU A 47 -1.43 4.46 17.97
N SER A 48 -1.40 5.57 17.24
CA SER A 48 -2.43 6.62 17.31
C SER A 48 -3.20 6.78 16.01
N ILE A 49 -2.59 6.57 14.83
CA ILE A 49 -3.28 6.73 13.54
C ILE A 49 -2.93 5.56 12.64
N CYS A 50 -3.94 4.94 12.03
CA CYS A 50 -3.75 3.87 11.05
C CYS A 50 -4.67 3.97 9.83
N GLY A 51 -4.26 3.33 8.74
CA GLY A 51 -5.05 3.27 7.51
C GLY A 51 -4.84 2.00 6.68
N GLU A 52 -5.84 1.68 5.87
CA GLU A 52 -5.84 0.62 4.87
C GLU A 52 -6.26 1.21 3.51
N GLU A 53 -5.67 0.71 2.43
CA GLU A 53 -5.91 1.13 1.05
C GLU A 53 -7.36 0.95 0.60
N SER A 54 -8.09 0.08 1.28
CA SER A 54 -9.52 -0.17 1.09
C SER A 54 -10.39 0.91 1.75
N PHE A 55 -9.97 2.18 1.68
CA PHE A 55 -10.68 3.34 2.22
C PHE A 55 -10.93 3.29 3.74
N GLY A 56 -10.09 2.54 4.47
CA GLY A 56 -10.18 2.41 5.92
C GLY A 56 -9.23 3.39 6.61
N THR A 57 -9.72 4.19 7.55
CA THR A 57 -8.86 5.04 8.38
C THR A 57 -9.41 5.06 9.80
N GLY A 58 -8.53 5.15 10.79
CA GLY A 58 -8.92 5.22 12.19
C GLY A 58 -7.80 5.71 13.10
N SER A 59 -8.13 5.83 14.38
CA SER A 59 -7.20 6.14 15.47
C SER A 59 -7.54 5.32 16.70
N ASP A 60 -6.71 5.42 17.74
CA ASP A 60 -6.86 4.72 19.01
C ASP A 60 -8.05 5.17 19.88
N HIS A 61 -8.86 6.12 19.41
CA HIS A 61 -10.08 6.57 20.08
C HIS A 61 -11.16 5.48 20.22
N ILE A 62 -11.20 4.54 19.28
CA ILE A 62 -12.01 3.31 19.33
C ILE A 62 -11.16 2.13 18.82
N ARG A 63 -11.73 0.93 18.80
CA ARG A 63 -11.08 -0.29 18.27
C ARG A 63 -11.69 -0.76 16.96
N GLU A 64 -12.11 0.18 16.13
CA GLU A 64 -12.64 -0.03 14.79
C GLU A 64 -12.20 1.09 13.84
N LYS A 65 -12.36 0.87 12.54
CA LYS A 65 -12.25 1.96 11.54
C LYS A 65 -13.42 2.93 11.73
N ASP A 66 -13.19 4.21 11.46
CA ASP A 66 -14.25 5.22 11.57
C ASP A 66 -14.17 6.23 10.42
N GLY A 67 -15.12 6.10 9.48
CA GLY A 67 -15.22 7.00 8.33
C GLY A 67 -15.72 8.40 8.70
N ILE A 68 -16.60 8.54 9.70
CA ILE A 68 -17.10 9.85 10.14
C ILE A 68 -15.96 10.60 10.83
N TRP A 69 -15.19 9.91 11.67
CA TRP A 69 -13.99 10.45 12.28
C TRP A 69 -12.99 10.94 11.22
N ALA A 70 -12.75 10.16 10.16
CA ALA A 70 -11.83 10.55 9.08
C ALA A 70 -12.31 11.82 8.33
N VAL A 71 -13.61 11.93 8.09
CA VAL A 71 -14.21 13.15 7.50
C VAL A 71 -14.02 14.35 8.42
N VAL A 72 -14.33 14.21 9.72
CA VAL A 72 -14.16 15.30 10.70
C VAL A 72 -12.69 15.68 10.87
N ALA A 73 -11.76 14.72 10.80
CA ALA A 73 -10.33 14.98 10.82
C ALA A 73 -9.90 15.85 9.62
N TRP A 74 -10.39 15.55 8.41
CA TRP A 74 -10.16 16.37 7.23
C TRP A 74 -10.78 17.77 7.34
N LEU A 75 -12.00 17.89 7.87
CA LEU A 75 -12.63 19.18 8.12
C LEU A 75 -11.80 20.03 9.09
N ASN A 76 -11.24 19.42 10.14
CA ASN A 76 -10.35 20.10 11.08
C ASN A 76 -9.04 20.56 10.42
N ILE A 77 -8.44 19.73 9.54
CA ILE A 77 -7.25 20.11 8.76
C ILE A 77 -7.56 21.33 7.88
N ILE A 78 -8.66 21.29 7.14
CA ILE A 78 -9.08 22.39 6.25
C ILE A 78 -9.32 23.66 7.07
N ALA A 79 -10.07 23.56 8.18
CA ALA A 79 -10.36 24.69 9.05
C ALA A 79 -9.09 25.32 9.62
N HIS A 80 -8.13 24.50 10.08
CA HIS A 80 -6.85 24.99 10.61
C HIS A 80 -6.00 25.68 9.54
N VAL A 81 -5.85 25.08 8.36
CA VAL A 81 -5.09 25.69 7.26
C VAL A 81 -5.72 27.03 6.84
N ASN A 82 -7.05 27.10 6.78
CA ASN A 82 -7.77 28.32 6.40
C ASN A 82 -7.60 29.49 7.38
N GLN A 83 -7.11 29.26 8.60
CA GLN A 83 -6.74 30.35 9.53
C GLN A 83 -5.56 31.18 9.01
N THR A 84 -4.67 30.58 8.22
CA THR A 84 -3.47 31.24 7.67
C THR A 84 -3.49 31.38 6.15
N LYS A 85 -4.24 30.51 5.45
CA LYS A 85 -4.41 30.52 3.99
C LYS A 85 -5.90 30.45 3.63
N PRO A 86 -6.66 31.57 3.73
CA PRO A 86 -8.08 31.60 3.41
C PRO A 86 -8.36 31.12 1.97
N GLY A 87 -9.36 30.26 1.81
CA GLY A 87 -9.72 29.65 0.52
C GLY A 87 -8.92 28.39 0.17
N ALA A 88 -8.11 27.86 1.10
CA ALA A 88 -7.39 26.61 0.87
C ALA A 88 -8.36 25.45 0.60
N THR A 89 -8.12 24.75 -0.51
CA THR A 89 -8.86 23.57 -0.94
C THR A 89 -8.11 22.29 -0.58
N VAL A 90 -8.80 21.14 -0.59
CA VAL A 90 -8.15 19.82 -0.46
C VAL A 90 -7.03 19.67 -1.48
N ARG A 91 -7.24 20.09 -2.73
CA ARG A 91 -6.19 20.05 -3.77
C ARG A 91 -4.95 20.84 -3.36
N SER A 92 -5.10 22.09 -2.93
CA SER A 92 -3.94 22.90 -2.53
C SER A 92 -3.22 22.34 -1.31
N ILE A 93 -3.95 21.76 -0.35
CA ILE A 93 -3.37 21.11 0.83
C ILE A 93 -2.58 19.87 0.40
N MET A 94 -3.11 19.07 -0.52
CA MET A 94 -2.42 17.90 -1.06
C MET A 94 -1.19 18.29 -1.89
N GLN A 95 -1.25 19.37 -2.68
CA GLN A 95 -0.09 19.88 -3.42
C GLN A 95 1.03 20.33 -2.48
N GLU A 96 0.70 21.01 -1.38
CA GLU A 96 1.66 21.35 -0.34
C GLU A 96 2.20 20.12 0.40
N PHE A 97 1.34 19.12 0.65
CA PHE A 97 1.80 17.84 1.20
C PHE A 97 2.83 17.17 0.28
N TYR A 98 2.56 17.11 -1.03
CA TYR A 98 3.48 16.51 -2.00
C TYR A 98 4.76 17.33 -2.17
N SER A 99 4.72 18.66 -2.09
CA SER A 99 5.94 19.46 -2.17
C SER A 99 6.88 19.25 -0.98
N ILE A 100 6.35 18.80 0.17
CA ILE A 100 7.14 18.49 1.37
C ILE A 100 7.66 17.05 1.35
N TYR A 101 6.82 16.08 0.97
CA TYR A 101 7.12 14.65 1.16
C TYR A 101 7.37 13.88 -0.15
N GLY A 102 7.14 14.50 -1.31
CA GLY A 102 6.98 13.82 -2.60
C GLY A 102 5.60 13.17 -2.73
N ARG A 103 5.32 12.60 -3.91
CA ARG A 103 4.08 11.86 -4.18
C ARG A 103 4.34 10.38 -4.34
N ASN A 104 3.57 9.59 -3.62
CA ASN A 104 3.43 8.17 -3.86
C ASN A 104 2.19 7.96 -4.74
N TYR A 105 2.41 7.82 -6.05
CA TYR A 105 1.36 7.42 -6.97
C TYR A 105 0.96 5.99 -6.66
N PHE A 106 -0.34 5.69 -6.61
CA PHE A 106 -0.85 4.40 -6.22
C PHE A 106 -2.03 3.99 -7.11
N THR A 107 -2.11 2.71 -7.45
CA THR A 107 -3.28 2.08 -8.07
C THR A 107 -3.36 0.62 -7.62
N ARG A 108 -4.59 0.08 -7.55
CA ARG A 108 -4.82 -1.35 -7.33
C ARG A 108 -5.59 -1.93 -8.50
N TYR A 109 -5.05 -3.01 -9.07
CA TYR A 109 -5.67 -3.78 -10.14
C TYR A 109 -6.18 -5.11 -9.56
N ASP A 110 -7.49 -5.33 -9.62
CA ASP A 110 -8.12 -6.57 -9.18
C ASP A 110 -8.58 -7.38 -10.40
N TYR A 111 -8.09 -8.61 -10.49
CA TYR A 111 -8.50 -9.60 -11.49
C TYR A 111 -9.38 -10.63 -10.77
N GLU A 112 -10.69 -10.37 -10.80
CA GLU A 112 -11.69 -11.15 -10.07
C GLU A 112 -12.10 -12.40 -10.83
N GLU A 113 -12.51 -13.44 -10.09
CA GLU A 113 -13.02 -14.71 -10.62
C GLU A 113 -12.05 -15.40 -11.60
N VAL A 114 -10.75 -15.32 -11.33
CA VAL A 114 -9.75 -16.09 -12.10
C VAL A 114 -9.73 -17.55 -11.66
N GLU A 115 -9.36 -18.44 -12.58
CA GLU A 115 -9.18 -19.86 -12.27
C GLU A 115 -8.09 -20.03 -11.20
N SER A 116 -8.41 -20.81 -10.16
CA SER A 116 -7.62 -20.84 -8.92
C SER A 116 -6.28 -21.54 -9.09
N ASP A 117 -6.19 -22.59 -9.90
CA ASP A 117 -4.95 -23.34 -10.14
C ASP A 117 -3.93 -22.48 -10.91
N GLY A 118 -4.36 -21.82 -11.99
CA GLY A 118 -3.54 -20.86 -12.75
C GLY A 118 -3.05 -19.71 -11.89
N ALA A 119 -3.94 -19.08 -11.11
CA ALA A 119 -3.58 -17.99 -10.21
C ALA A 119 -2.63 -18.44 -9.08
N SER A 120 -2.82 -19.65 -8.54
CA SER A 120 -1.92 -20.22 -7.53
C SER A 120 -0.54 -20.49 -8.11
N LYS A 121 -0.45 -21.09 -9.30
CA LYS A 121 0.82 -21.32 -10.02
C LYS A 121 1.56 -20.01 -10.31
N MET A 122 0.85 -18.96 -10.70
CA MET A 122 1.42 -17.63 -10.91
C MET A 122 2.07 -17.10 -9.63
N VAL A 123 1.34 -17.12 -8.51
CA VAL A 123 1.86 -16.61 -7.23
C VAL A 123 2.98 -17.49 -6.68
N ASP A 124 2.90 -18.81 -6.85
CA ASP A 124 3.98 -19.72 -6.43
C ASP A 124 5.25 -19.52 -7.27
N ARG A 125 5.12 -19.19 -8.55
CA ARG A 125 6.26 -18.73 -9.37
C ARG A 125 6.85 -17.45 -8.81
N LEU A 126 6.02 -16.47 -8.47
CA LEU A 126 6.48 -15.20 -7.89
C LEU A 126 7.18 -15.40 -6.54
N ARG A 127 6.68 -16.30 -5.69
CA ARG A 127 7.31 -16.64 -4.41
C ARG A 127 8.72 -17.20 -4.57
N LYS A 128 8.98 -18.00 -5.61
CA LYS A 128 10.34 -18.50 -5.91
C LYS A 128 11.34 -17.38 -6.20
N PHE A 129 10.89 -16.18 -6.59
CA PHE A 129 11.77 -15.03 -6.76
C PHE A 129 12.21 -14.39 -5.45
N ALA A 130 11.49 -14.63 -4.33
CA ALA A 130 11.92 -14.18 -3.00
C ALA A 130 13.28 -14.78 -2.60
N ASP A 131 13.65 -15.93 -3.17
CA ASP A 131 14.96 -16.56 -2.97
C ASP A 131 16.07 -15.95 -3.86
N GLY A 132 15.87 -14.72 -4.37
CA GLY A 132 16.88 -13.91 -5.07
C GLY A 132 16.76 -13.85 -6.59
N GLY A 133 15.71 -14.42 -7.19
CA GLY A 133 15.62 -14.63 -8.64
C GLY A 133 15.49 -13.37 -9.51
N LEU A 134 15.10 -12.21 -8.95
CA LEU A 134 14.91 -10.96 -9.71
C LEU A 134 15.83 -9.81 -9.29
N VAL A 135 16.56 -9.93 -8.17
CA VAL A 135 17.37 -8.83 -7.64
C VAL A 135 18.45 -8.45 -8.67
N GLY A 136 18.54 -7.15 -8.97
CA GLY A 136 19.45 -6.60 -9.96
C GLY A 136 18.95 -6.62 -11.41
N GLN A 137 17.83 -7.29 -11.70
CA GLN A 137 17.17 -7.21 -13.01
C GLN A 137 16.43 -5.87 -13.16
N SER A 138 16.27 -5.43 -14.41
CA SER A 138 15.56 -4.20 -14.75
C SER A 138 14.33 -4.49 -15.61
N PHE A 139 13.23 -3.79 -15.30
CA PHE A 139 11.99 -3.81 -16.06
C PHE A 139 11.68 -2.38 -16.50
N GLY A 140 12.06 -2.05 -17.73
CA GLY A 140 12.13 -0.66 -18.19
C GLY A 140 13.16 0.14 -17.38
N GLU A 141 12.73 1.24 -16.77
CA GLU A 141 13.56 2.09 -15.90
C GLU A 141 13.70 1.56 -14.46
N TYR A 142 12.92 0.54 -14.07
CA TYR A 142 12.85 0.08 -12.69
C TYR A 142 13.80 -1.10 -12.44
N LYS A 143 14.84 -0.87 -11.64
CA LYS A 143 15.80 -1.90 -11.21
C LYS A 143 15.40 -2.49 -9.86
N VAL A 144 15.28 -3.82 -9.80
CA VAL A 144 14.80 -4.54 -8.62
C VAL A 144 15.87 -4.53 -7.53
N ALA A 145 15.54 -3.94 -6.38
CA ALA A 145 16.40 -3.91 -5.20
C ALA A 145 16.15 -5.09 -4.25
N LYS A 146 14.89 -5.50 -4.12
CA LYS A 146 14.48 -6.57 -3.20
C LYS A 146 13.23 -7.27 -3.69
N VAL A 147 13.17 -8.58 -3.46
CA VAL A 147 11.94 -9.37 -3.56
C VAL A 147 11.79 -10.19 -2.28
N ASP A 148 10.59 -10.19 -1.68
CA ASP A 148 10.26 -11.07 -0.56
C ASP A 148 8.79 -11.50 -0.60
N ASP A 149 8.45 -12.57 0.12
CA ASP A 149 7.06 -12.90 0.47
C ASP A 149 6.81 -12.41 1.89
N PHE A 150 5.94 -11.41 2.03
CA PHE A 150 5.79 -10.65 3.27
C PHE A 150 5.44 -11.55 4.45
N GLU A 151 6.28 -11.50 5.47
CA GLU A 151 6.11 -12.14 6.77
C GLU A 151 6.13 -11.07 7.85
N TYR A 152 5.22 -11.18 8.80
CA TYR A 152 5.10 -10.26 9.93
C TYR A 152 5.06 -11.04 11.23
N THR A 153 5.91 -10.64 12.17
CA THR A 153 5.84 -11.08 13.57
C THR A 153 5.26 -9.95 14.38
N ASP A 154 4.10 -10.16 14.98
CA ASP A 154 3.44 -9.15 15.80
C ASP A 154 4.28 -8.84 17.06
N PRO A 155 4.65 -7.57 17.29
CA PRO A 155 5.52 -7.22 18.40
C PRO A 155 4.83 -7.27 19.77
N ILE A 156 3.52 -7.50 19.81
CA ILE A 156 2.71 -7.52 21.03
C ILE A 156 2.38 -8.96 21.43
N ASP A 157 1.80 -9.74 20.51
CA ASP A 157 1.37 -11.12 20.79
C ASP A 157 2.34 -12.21 20.29
N GLY A 158 3.37 -11.84 19.52
CA GLY A 158 4.37 -12.77 18.98
C GLY A 158 3.86 -13.68 17.85
N SER A 159 2.62 -13.50 17.39
CA SER A 159 2.07 -14.29 16.29
C SER A 159 2.78 -14.01 14.98
N VAL A 160 2.98 -15.07 14.18
CA VAL A 160 3.68 -14.98 12.89
C VAL A 160 2.69 -15.18 11.74
N SER A 161 2.55 -14.15 10.91
CA SER A 161 1.72 -14.18 9.70
C SER A 161 2.62 -14.26 8.47
N LYS A 162 2.65 -15.45 7.84
CA LYS A 162 3.47 -15.72 6.64
C LYS A 162 2.65 -15.56 5.37
N ARG A 163 3.34 -15.47 4.23
CA ARG A 163 2.74 -15.51 2.88
C ARG A 163 1.69 -14.43 2.63
N GLN A 164 1.90 -13.24 3.17
CA GLN A 164 0.92 -12.15 3.16
C GLN A 164 0.93 -11.36 1.83
N GLY A 165 1.89 -11.63 0.95
CA GLY A 165 1.97 -11.06 -0.40
C GLY A 165 3.41 -10.96 -0.87
N VAL A 166 3.64 -11.25 -2.15
CA VAL A 166 4.97 -11.10 -2.76
C VAL A 166 5.19 -9.63 -3.08
N ARG A 167 6.29 -9.06 -2.60
CA ARG A 167 6.67 -7.67 -2.85
C ARG A 167 7.89 -7.62 -3.75
N VAL A 168 7.82 -6.81 -4.79
CA VAL A 168 8.96 -6.42 -5.62
C VAL A 168 9.21 -4.95 -5.34
N ILE A 169 10.37 -4.65 -4.77
CA ILE A 169 10.78 -3.30 -4.36
C ILE A 169 11.94 -2.88 -5.25
N PHE A 170 11.83 -1.69 -5.83
CA PHE A 170 12.81 -1.12 -6.76
C PHE A 170 13.73 -0.11 -6.06
N GLU A 171 14.88 0.19 -6.68
CA GLU A 171 15.90 1.08 -6.12
C GLU A 171 15.41 2.52 -5.88
N ASP A 172 14.43 2.99 -6.67
CA ASP A 172 13.80 4.31 -6.57
C ASP A 172 12.70 4.40 -5.48
N SER A 173 12.53 3.36 -4.67
CA SER A 173 11.42 3.17 -3.72
C SER A 173 10.04 2.90 -4.34
N SER A 174 9.94 2.72 -5.66
CA SER A 174 8.74 2.17 -6.28
C SER A 174 8.56 0.71 -5.86
N ARG A 175 7.34 0.19 -5.92
CA ARG A 175 7.05 -1.20 -5.58
C ARG A 175 5.81 -1.76 -6.25
N ILE A 176 5.82 -3.07 -6.43
CA ILE A 176 4.69 -3.87 -6.88
C ILE A 176 4.42 -4.94 -5.83
N ILE A 177 3.16 -5.16 -5.50
CA ILE A 177 2.74 -6.17 -4.53
C ILE A 177 1.73 -7.08 -5.22
N PHE A 178 1.95 -8.39 -5.12
CA PHE A 178 1.02 -9.41 -5.62
C PHE A 178 0.38 -10.14 -4.45
N ARG A 179 -0.95 -10.17 -4.40
CA ARG A 179 -1.72 -10.94 -3.41
C ARG A 179 -2.79 -11.77 -4.09
N LEU A 180 -2.91 -13.02 -3.67
CA LEU A 180 -4.04 -13.88 -4.00
C LEU A 180 -5.04 -13.82 -2.86
N SER A 181 -6.32 -13.68 -3.18
CA SER A 181 -7.40 -13.66 -2.19
C SER A 181 -8.59 -14.50 -2.66
N GLY A 182 -9.32 -15.06 -1.68
CA GLY A 182 -10.59 -15.73 -1.90
C GLY A 182 -10.53 -16.97 -2.80
N THR A 183 -9.72 -17.98 -2.48
CA THR A 183 -9.56 -19.22 -3.28
C THR A 183 -10.70 -20.23 -3.10
N GLY A 184 -11.95 -19.75 -3.12
CA GLY A 184 -13.15 -20.54 -2.86
C GLY A 184 -13.75 -21.16 -4.13
N SER A 185 -14.99 -21.65 -4.03
CA SER A 185 -15.72 -22.22 -5.18
C SER A 185 -16.03 -21.22 -6.30
N GLN A 186 -15.87 -19.92 -6.06
CA GLN A 186 -16.12 -18.84 -7.02
C GLN A 186 -14.86 -18.34 -7.75
N GLY A 187 -13.77 -19.13 -7.73
CA GLY A 187 -12.48 -18.73 -8.29
C GLY A 187 -11.62 -18.00 -7.26
N ALA A 188 -10.60 -17.28 -7.72
CA ALA A 188 -9.74 -16.45 -6.90
C ALA A 188 -9.69 -15.01 -7.42
N THR A 189 -9.27 -14.07 -6.57
CA THR A 189 -8.96 -12.70 -6.98
C THR A 189 -7.47 -12.45 -6.84
N VAL A 190 -6.81 -12.17 -7.97
CA VAL A 190 -5.43 -11.67 -8.00
C VAL A 190 -5.48 -10.16 -7.85
N ARG A 191 -4.83 -9.64 -6.81
CA ARG A 191 -4.68 -8.21 -6.55
C ARG A 191 -3.25 -7.78 -6.79
N ILE A 192 -3.07 -6.78 -7.65
CA ILE A 192 -1.77 -6.15 -7.92
C ILE A 192 -1.85 -4.72 -7.41
N TYR A 193 -1.00 -4.39 -6.44
CA TYR A 193 -0.86 -3.03 -5.91
C TYR A 193 0.41 -2.45 -6.49
N ILE A 194 0.31 -1.25 -7.06
CA ILE A 194 1.40 -0.66 -7.84
C ILE A 194 1.61 0.74 -7.29
N GLU A 195 2.84 1.02 -6.87
CA GLU A 195 3.21 2.28 -6.28
C GLU A 195 4.50 2.83 -6.87
N LYS A 196 4.44 4.07 -7.36
CA LYS A 196 5.61 4.83 -7.81
C LYS A 196 5.86 6.00 -6.86
N TYR A 197 7.07 6.12 -6.33
CA TYR A 197 7.47 7.31 -5.58
C TYR A 197 8.14 8.32 -6.51
N ASP A 198 7.68 9.57 -6.46
CA ASP A 198 8.31 10.68 -7.17
C ASP A 198 8.48 11.89 -6.24
N PRO A 199 9.72 12.31 -5.95
CA PRO A 199 9.98 13.46 -5.09
C PRO A 199 9.76 14.81 -5.79
N SER A 200 9.61 14.82 -7.12
CA SER A 200 9.68 16.04 -7.93
C SER A 200 8.46 16.31 -8.81
N GLU A 201 7.85 15.26 -9.37
CA GLU A 201 6.66 15.33 -10.21
C GLU A 201 5.45 14.77 -9.47
N PHE A 202 4.47 15.62 -9.18
CA PHE A 202 3.29 15.25 -8.40
C PHE A 202 1.97 15.76 -8.99
N GLU A 203 1.96 16.34 -10.20
CA GLU A 203 0.75 16.84 -10.88
C GLU A 203 0.21 15.86 -11.92
N ALA A 204 1.03 14.92 -12.39
CA ALA A 204 0.60 13.94 -13.38
C ALA A 204 -0.64 13.14 -12.90
N ASP A 205 -1.47 12.74 -13.87
CA ASP A 205 -2.49 11.73 -13.63
C ASP A 205 -1.85 10.42 -13.15
N ALA A 206 -2.46 9.78 -12.16
CA ALA A 206 -1.87 8.60 -11.55
C ALA A 206 -1.75 7.42 -12.52
N GLN A 207 -2.74 7.19 -13.39
CA GLN A 207 -2.71 6.09 -14.35
C GLN A 207 -1.65 6.35 -15.43
N VAL A 208 -1.44 7.60 -15.82
CA VAL A 208 -0.35 7.98 -16.73
C VAL A 208 1.02 7.74 -16.07
N ALA A 209 1.22 8.23 -14.85
CA ALA A 209 2.49 8.10 -14.12
C ALA A 209 2.85 6.64 -13.81
N LEU A 210 1.85 5.79 -13.56
CA LEU A 210 2.03 4.38 -13.21
C LEU A 210 2.11 3.44 -14.40
N LYS A 211 1.76 3.89 -15.62
CA LYS A 211 1.72 3.03 -16.82
C LYS A 211 3.02 2.22 -17.05
N PRO A 212 4.23 2.79 -16.91
CA PRO A 212 5.47 2.01 -17.04
C PRO A 212 5.59 0.89 -15.98
N LEU A 213 5.20 1.19 -14.74
CA LEU A 213 5.29 0.23 -13.63
C LEU A 213 4.18 -0.84 -13.70
N VAL A 214 3.01 -0.51 -14.26
CA VAL A 214 1.96 -1.48 -14.63
C VAL A 214 2.49 -2.47 -15.66
N ALA A 215 3.19 -2.00 -16.70
CA ALA A 215 3.79 -2.89 -17.69
C ALA A 215 4.82 -3.84 -17.06
N ALA A 216 5.68 -3.33 -16.17
CA ALA A 216 6.61 -4.15 -15.40
C ALA A 216 5.88 -5.20 -14.55
N ALA A 217 4.78 -4.84 -13.89
CA ALA A 217 3.99 -5.78 -13.07
C ALA A 217 3.42 -6.94 -13.91
N LEU A 218 2.91 -6.66 -15.11
CA LEU A 218 2.37 -7.68 -16.01
C LEU A 218 3.49 -8.57 -16.58
N GLU A 219 4.64 -7.99 -16.92
CA GLU A 219 5.82 -8.73 -17.39
C GLU A 219 6.37 -9.67 -16.30
N ILE A 220 6.53 -9.18 -15.07
CA ILE A 220 7.05 -9.95 -13.94
C ILE A 220 6.10 -11.11 -13.61
N SER A 221 4.79 -10.83 -13.53
CA SER A 221 3.79 -11.81 -13.11
C SER A 221 3.46 -12.85 -14.15
N LYS A 222 3.57 -12.51 -15.45
CA LYS A 222 3.06 -13.33 -16.54
C LYS A 222 1.55 -13.60 -16.40
N LEU A 223 0.81 -12.63 -15.87
CA LEU A 223 -0.58 -12.79 -15.47
C LEU A 223 -1.48 -13.30 -16.61
N ASP A 224 -1.34 -12.77 -17.83
CA ASP A 224 -2.10 -13.23 -18.99
C ASP A 224 -1.83 -14.70 -19.30
N GLU A 225 -0.56 -15.13 -19.26
CA GLU A 225 -0.18 -16.53 -19.52
C GLU A 225 -0.78 -17.51 -18.49
N PHE A 226 -0.92 -17.09 -17.23
CA PHE A 226 -1.44 -17.93 -16.16
C PHE A 226 -2.96 -17.88 -15.98
N THR A 227 -3.61 -16.78 -16.35
CA THR A 227 -5.03 -16.53 -16.05
C THR A 227 -5.89 -16.27 -17.28
N GLY A 228 -5.28 -16.03 -18.44
CA GLY A 228 -5.95 -15.58 -19.67
C GLY A 228 -6.53 -14.16 -19.59
N ARG A 229 -6.29 -13.43 -18.50
CA ARG A 229 -6.80 -12.07 -18.32
C ARG A 229 -5.81 -11.04 -18.85
N LYS A 230 -6.30 -10.17 -19.72
CA LYS A 230 -5.52 -9.06 -20.31
C LYS A 230 -5.73 -7.73 -19.61
N GLU A 231 -6.89 -7.55 -18.99
CA GLU A 231 -7.31 -6.33 -18.33
C GLU A 231 -7.86 -6.67 -16.93
N PRO A 232 -7.67 -5.78 -15.93
CA PRO A 232 -8.25 -5.96 -14.62
C PRO A 232 -9.78 -5.84 -14.67
N THR A 233 -10.48 -6.56 -13.79
CA THR A 233 -11.92 -6.39 -13.58
C THR A 233 -12.20 -5.03 -12.93
N VAL A 234 -11.37 -4.63 -11.96
CA VAL A 234 -11.51 -3.38 -11.21
C VAL A 234 -10.16 -2.67 -11.12
N ILE A 235 -10.20 -1.35 -11.28
CA ILE A 235 -9.09 -0.44 -11.01
C ILE A 235 -9.52 0.51 -9.90
N THR A 236 -8.70 0.64 -8.86
CA THR A 236 -8.88 1.60 -7.74
C THR A 236 -7.73 2.57 -7.68
#